data_AF-A0A850RQD0-F1
#
_entry.id   AF-A0A850RQD0-F1
#
_cell.length_a   1.000
_cell.length_b   1.000
_cell.length_c   1.000
_cell.angle_alpha   90.00
_cell.angle_beta   90.00
_cell.angle_gamma   90.00
#
_symmetry.space_group_name_H-M   'P 1'
#
loop_
_entity.id
_entity.type
_entity.pdbx_description
1 polymer ?
#
loop_
_entity_poly.entity_id
_entity_poly.type
_entity_poly.pdbx_seq_one_letter_code
_entity_poly.pdbx_strand_id
1 'polypeptide(L)'
;MGVHLLQSMIDDHAEMFALIGRPVRYLDESYEVTDLLHDEGLLILSADVACDVQNDSFGRPRRLVPRRQNLRFRDAEGRPTSIWDDLSFLDGPLRD
;
A
#
# COMPACT_ATOMS: atom_id res chain seq x y z
N MET A 1 0.47 -9.35 14.82
CA MET A 1 0.59 -10.60 14.01
C MET A 1 2.00 -11.15 14.23
N GLY A 2 2.19 -12.47 14.33
CA GLY A 2 3.55 -13.01 14.45
C GLY A 2 4.35 -12.83 13.16
N VAL A 3 5.65 -12.52 13.24
CA VAL A 3 6.52 -12.26 12.08
C VAL A 3 6.45 -13.39 11.04
N HIS A 4 6.38 -14.65 11.48
CA HIS A 4 6.24 -15.81 10.60
C HIS A 4 4.91 -15.86 9.83
N LEU A 5 3.81 -15.43 10.47
CA LEU A 5 2.48 -15.42 9.83
C LEU A 5 2.40 -14.32 8.77
N LEU A 6 3.01 -13.17 9.06
CA LEU A 6 3.10 -12.05 8.14
C LEU A 6 3.98 -12.42 6.93
N GLN A 7 5.14 -13.05 7.16
CA GLN A 7 5.98 -13.56 6.07
C GLN A 7 5.21 -14.53 5.18
N SER A 8 4.49 -15.50 5.76
CA SER A 8 3.70 -16.45 4.99
C SER A 8 2.63 -15.79 4.13
N MET A 9 2.02 -14.71 4.60
CA MET A 9 1.05 -13.94 3.81
C MET A 9 1.74 -13.17 2.70
N ILE A 10 2.87 -12.52 2.99
CA ILE A 10 3.66 -11.77 1.99
C ILE A 10 4.12 -12.68 0.85
N ASP A 11 4.49 -13.93 1.17
CA ASP A 11 4.91 -14.91 0.17
C ASP A 11 3.73 -15.48 -0.64
N ASP A 12 2.49 -15.36 -0.14
CA ASP A 12 1.28 -15.76 -0.85
C ASP A 12 0.76 -14.61 -1.73
N HIS A 13 1.03 -14.72 -3.03
CA HIS A 13 0.59 -13.75 -4.01
C HIS A 13 -0.94 -13.58 -4.05
N ALA A 14 -1.72 -14.65 -3.87
CA ALA A 14 -3.18 -14.55 -3.93
C ALA A 14 -3.73 -13.77 -2.73
N GLU A 15 -3.20 -14.02 -1.53
CA GLU A 15 -3.57 -13.26 -0.34
C GLU A 15 -3.16 -11.80 -0.42
N MET A 16 -1.96 -11.52 -0.92
CA MET A 16 -1.50 -10.14 -1.09
C MET A 16 -2.36 -9.38 -2.12
N PHE A 17 -2.77 -10.03 -3.21
CA PHE A 17 -3.68 -9.42 -4.19
C PHE A 17 -5.07 -9.18 -3.63
N ALA A 18 -5.53 -9.99 -2.68
CA ALA A 18 -6.81 -9.77 -1.99
C ALA A 18 -6.82 -8.49 -1.12
N LEU A 19 -5.67 -7.85 -0.90
CA LEU A 19 -5.61 -6.55 -0.23
C LEU A 19 -6.08 -5.41 -1.13
N ILE A 20 -6.06 -5.57 -2.46
CA ILE A 20 -6.51 -4.52 -3.39
C ILE A 20 -8.00 -4.22 -3.17
N GLY A 21 -8.33 -2.94 -3.09
CA GLY A 21 -9.65 -2.41 -2.76
C GLY A 21 -9.92 -2.28 -1.26
N ARG A 22 -9.01 -2.73 -0.38
CA ARG A 22 -9.21 -2.59 1.06
C ARG A 22 -8.89 -1.16 1.54
N PRO A 23 -9.76 -0.55 2.37
CA PRO A 23 -9.48 0.74 2.98
C PRO A 23 -8.47 0.59 4.12
N VAL A 24 -7.45 1.45 4.12
CA VAL A 24 -6.37 1.48 5.12
C VAL A 24 -6.15 2.90 5.63
N ARG A 25 -5.63 3.01 6.85
CA ARG A 25 -5.09 4.24 7.41
C ARG A 25 -3.57 4.16 7.43
N TYR A 26 -2.93 5.24 6.99
CA TYR A 26 -1.49 5.42 7.00
C TYR A 26 -1.17 6.89 7.27
N LEU A 27 -0.26 7.17 8.22
CA LEU A 27 0.10 8.52 8.67
C LEU A 27 -1.14 9.41 8.98
N ASP A 28 -2.10 8.84 9.71
CA ASP A 28 -3.38 9.48 10.08
C ASP A 28 -4.31 9.88 8.92
N GLU A 29 -3.97 9.53 7.70
CA GLU A 29 -4.79 9.75 6.51
C GLU A 29 -5.42 8.44 6.02
N SER A 30 -6.59 8.54 5.38
CA SER A 30 -7.32 7.38 4.84
C SER A 30 -6.98 7.17 3.37
N TYR A 31 -6.70 5.92 3.03
CA TYR A 31 -6.30 5.46 1.71
C TYR A 31 -7.05 4.17 1.35
N GLU A 32 -6.97 3.79 0.09
CA GLU A 32 -7.30 2.46 -0.43
C GLU A 32 -6.04 1.83 -1.00
N VAL A 33 -5.87 0.51 -0.82
CA VAL A 33 -4.86 -0.26 -1.55
C VAL A 33 -5.32 -0.40 -3.00
N THR A 34 -4.67 0.30 -3.92
CA THR A 34 -5.10 0.30 -5.33
C THR A 34 -4.31 -0.66 -6.21
N ASP A 35 -3.09 -1.00 -5.80
CA ASP A 35 -2.23 -1.86 -6.61
C ASP A 35 -1.15 -2.52 -5.74
N LEU A 36 -0.61 -3.62 -6.25
CA LEU A 36 0.45 -4.38 -5.63
C LEU A 36 1.45 -4.82 -6.70
N LEU A 37 2.69 -4.35 -6.56
CA LEU A 37 3.82 -4.81 -7.35
C LEU A 37 4.57 -5.84 -6.51
N HIS A 38 4.10 -7.10 -6.58
CA HIS A 38 4.60 -8.15 -5.69
C HIS A 38 6.10 -8.34 -5.87
N ASP A 39 6.59 -8.51 -7.09
CA ASP A 39 7.99 -8.72 -7.43
C ASP A 39 8.90 -7.58 -6.95
N GLU A 40 8.44 -6.34 -7.09
CA GLU A 40 9.14 -5.14 -6.64
C GLU A 40 9.01 -4.87 -5.13
N GLY A 41 8.15 -5.61 -4.43
CA GLY A 41 7.92 -5.44 -3.00
C GLY A 41 7.17 -4.14 -2.67
N LEU A 42 6.31 -3.64 -3.57
CA LEU A 42 5.60 -2.37 -3.38
C LEU A 42 4.08 -2.55 -3.24
N LEU A 43 3.53 -1.87 -2.23
CA LEU A 43 2.11 -1.67 -2.00
C LEU A 43 1.75 -0.24 -2.36
N ILE A 44 0.75 -0.05 -3.21
CA ILE A 44 0.37 1.26 -3.71
C ILE A 44 -0.93 1.67 -3.05
N LEU A 45 -0.88 2.80 -2.35
CA LEU A 45 -2.05 3.42 -1.73
C LEU A 45 -2.50 4.63 -2.54
N SER A 46 -3.81 4.82 -2.65
CA SER A 46 -4.42 6.03 -3.19
C SER A 46 -5.32 6.66 -2.15
N ALA A 47 -5.16 7.96 -1.92
CA ALA A 47 -6.05 8.71 -1.03
C ALA A 47 -7.44 8.83 -1.67
N ASP A 48 -8.47 8.86 -0.84
CA ASP A 48 -9.84 9.10 -1.32
C ASP A 48 -10.05 10.61 -1.62
N VAL A 49 -9.63 11.48 -0.70
CA VAL A 49 -9.91 12.93 -0.77
C VAL A 49 -8.69 13.77 -1.12
N ALA A 50 -7.50 13.38 -0.67
CA ALA A 50 -6.28 14.16 -0.89
C ALA A 50 -5.82 14.03 -2.35
N CYS A 51 -5.47 15.16 -2.98
CA CYS A 51 -5.03 15.21 -4.36
C CYS A 51 -3.66 15.89 -4.50
N ASP A 52 -2.87 15.39 -5.45
CA ASP A 52 -1.64 16.00 -5.92
C ASP A 52 -1.80 16.52 -7.36
N VAL A 53 -0.91 17.41 -7.78
CA VAL A 53 -0.86 17.90 -9.17
C VAL A 53 0.03 16.98 -10.00
N GLN A 54 -0.56 16.34 -11.01
CA GLN A 54 0.21 15.65 -12.03
C GLN A 54 0.63 16.63 -13.12
N ASN A 55 1.94 16.71 -13.32
CA ASN A 55 2.54 17.48 -14.41
C ASN A 55 2.55 16.68 -15.72
N ASP A 56 2.54 17.38 -16.85
CA ASP A 56 2.83 16.79 -18.16
C ASP A 56 4.32 16.45 -18.34
N SER A 57 4.68 15.89 -19.49
CA SER A 57 6.07 15.56 -19.83
C SER A 57 7.00 16.77 -19.91
N PHE A 58 6.47 18.00 -19.91
CA PHE A 58 7.21 19.26 -19.88
C PHE A 58 7.22 19.91 -18.49
N GLY A 59 6.72 19.23 -17.45
CA GLY A 59 6.68 19.71 -16.08
C GLY A 59 5.56 20.71 -15.77
N ARG A 60 4.61 20.93 -16.69
CA ARG A 60 3.51 21.89 -16.49
C ARG A 60 2.34 21.22 -15.77
N PRO A 61 1.70 21.90 -14.80
CA PRO A 61 0.48 21.40 -14.17
C PRO A 61 -0.57 21.02 -15.21
N ARG A 62 -1.03 19.77 -15.19
CA ARG A 62 -1.99 19.25 -16.18
C ARG A 62 -3.33 18.84 -15.58
N ARG A 63 -3.31 18.09 -14.47
CA ARG A 63 -4.52 17.63 -13.78
C ARG A 63 -4.26 17.36 -12.31
N LEU A 64 -5.33 17.33 -11.53
CA LEU A 64 -5.31 16.76 -10.19
C LEU A 64 -5.45 15.23 -10.30
N VAL A 65 -4.70 14.53 -9.47
CA VAL A 65 -4.80 13.08 -9.26
C VAL A 65 -4.87 12.80 -7.77
N PRO A 66 -5.50 11.71 -7.33
CA PRO A 66 -5.40 11.28 -5.95
C PRO A 66 -3.93 11.18 -5.50
N ARG A 67 -3.66 11.60 -4.27
CA ARG A 67 -2.36 11.43 -3.64
C ARG A 67 -2.04 9.95 -3.56
N ARG A 68 -0.81 9.59 -3.91
CA ARG A 68 -0.35 8.18 -3.89
C ARG A 68 0.82 7.99 -2.93
N GLN A 69 0.82 6.85 -2.25
CA GLN A 69 1.96 6.38 -1.46
C GLN A 69 2.45 5.04 -2.03
N ASN A 70 3.76 4.94 -2.24
CA ASN A 70 4.41 3.72 -2.70
C ASN A 70 5.20 3.14 -1.53
N LEU A 71 4.64 2.11 -0.91
CA LEU A 71 5.13 1.56 0.34
C LEU A 71 5.92 0.28 0.08
N ARG A 72 7.17 0.21 0.52
CA ARG A 72 7.94 -1.04 0.46
C ARG A 72 7.45 -1.97 1.56
N PHE A 73 6.81 -3.07 1.20
CA PHE A 73 6.28 -4.05 2.16
C PHE A 73 7.29 -5.17 2.50
N ARG A 74 8.38 -5.28 1.73
CA ARG A 74 9.51 -6.17 2.01
C ARG A 74 10.87 -5.49 1.75
N ASP A 75 11.89 -5.92 2.47
CA ASP A 75 13.28 -5.48 2.32
C ASP A 75 14.02 -6.23 1.19
N ALA A 76 15.32 -5.97 1.04
CA ALA A 76 16.15 -6.60 -0.01
C ALA A 76 16.34 -8.11 0.25
N GLU A 77 16.19 -8.54 1.49
CA GLU A 77 16.25 -9.92 1.95
C GLU A 77 14.89 -10.64 1.86
N GLY A 78 13.84 -9.96 1.40
CA GLY A 78 12.49 -10.49 1.24
C GLY A 78 11.66 -10.53 2.52
N ARG A 79 12.12 -9.89 3.60
CA ARG A 79 11.44 -9.88 4.90
C ARG A 79 10.46 -8.71 5.01
N PRO A 80 9.37 -8.83 5.78
CA PRO A 80 8.46 -7.74 6.05
C PRO A 80 9.19 -6.50 6.58
N THR A 81 8.86 -5.33 6.05
CA THR A 81 9.31 -4.05 6.60
C THR A 81 8.41 -3.62 7.77
N SER A 82 8.81 -2.58 8.49
CA SER A 82 8.00 -1.98 9.56
C SER A 82 6.69 -1.35 9.09
N ILE A 83 6.48 -1.23 7.77
CA ILE A 83 5.29 -0.55 7.23
C ILE A 83 3.98 -1.24 7.64
N TRP A 84 4.03 -2.53 7.92
CA TRP A 84 2.89 -3.31 8.38
C TRP A 84 2.44 -2.93 9.79
N ASP A 85 3.34 -2.38 10.60
CA ASP A 85 3.00 -1.87 11.94
C ASP A 85 2.35 -0.47 11.85
N ASP A 86 2.69 0.30 10.81
CA ASP A 86 2.15 1.64 10.55
C ASP A 86 0.81 1.61 9.80
N LEU A 87 0.47 0.50 9.16
CA LEU A 87 -0.77 0.30 8.40
C LEU A 87 -1.89 -0.24 9.28
N SER A 88 -3.04 0.43 9.26
CA SER A 88 -4.26 -0.04 9.93
C SER A 88 -5.38 -0.26 8.93
N PHE A 89 -5.86 -1.50 8.80
CA PHE A 89 -7.00 -1.82 7.95
C PHE A 89 -8.30 -1.33 8.59
N LEU A 90 -9.12 -0.61 7.84
CA LEU A 90 -10.33 0.06 8.33
C LEU A 90 -11.57 -0.83 8.22
N ASP A 91 -11.51 -1.86 7.39
CA ASP A 91 -12.58 -2.82 7.14
C ASP A 91 -12.51 -4.06 8.03
N GLY A 92 -11.47 -4.19 8.86
CA GLY A 92 -11.26 -5.33 9.74
C GLY A 92 -9.78 -5.67 9.89
N PRO A 93 -9.43 -6.68 10.68
CA PRO A 93 -8.04 -7.13 10.78
C PRO A 93 -7.51 -7.64 9.43
N LEU A 94 -6.18 -7.67 9.30
CA LEU A 94 -5.52 -8.17 8.11
C LEU A 94 -5.81 -9.67 7.86
N ARG A 95 -5.88 -10.45 8.93
CA ARG A 95 -6.35 -11.84 8.99
C ARG A 95 -7.11 -12.04 10.30
N ASP A 96 -8.17 -12.85 10.26
CA ASP A 96 -8.89 -13.35 11.45
C ASP A 96 -8.06 -14.40 12.22
#